data_AF-A0A9E5Y387-F1
#
_entry.id   AF-A0A9E5Y387-F1
#
_cell.length_a   1.000
_cell.length_b   1.000
_cell.length_c   1.000
_cell.angle_alpha   90.00
_cell.angle_beta   90.00
_cell.angle_gamma   90.00
#
_symmetry.space_group_name_H-M   'P 1'
#
loop_
_entity.id
_entity.type
_entity.pdbx_description
1 polymer ?
#
loop_
_entity_poly.entity_id
_entity_poly.type
_entity_poly.pdbx_seq_one_letter_code
_entity_poly.pdbx_strand_id
1 'polypeptide(L)'
;MKLPSLTFKEWQALVRAFGSNLRGLGSPVVVGKNRRGLPFTIHYHPGRRLDRREVSVILKRLAVTPEEFAEWYYGKRRCGRR
;
A
#
# COMPACT_ATOMS: atom_id res chain seq x y z
N MET A 1 -4.07 15.00 7.72
CA MET A 1 -5.07 13.97 7.29
C MET A 1 -4.97 12.74 8.19
N LYS A 2 -6.09 12.06 8.51
CA LYS A 2 -6.07 10.82 9.30
C LYS A 2 -6.02 9.61 8.35
N LEU A 3 -4.93 8.84 8.38
CA LEU A 3 -4.78 7.64 7.55
C LEU A 3 -5.84 6.58 7.93
N PRO A 4 -6.39 5.84 6.95
CA PRO A 4 -7.29 4.73 7.21
C PRO A 4 -6.51 3.49 7.68
N SER A 5 -7.23 2.54 8.28
CA SER A 5 -6.72 1.17 8.43
C SER A 5 -7.00 0.36 7.17
N LEU A 6 -6.02 -0.37 6.64
CA LEU A 6 -6.17 -1.12 5.40
C LEU A 6 -6.43 -2.61 5.64
N THR A 7 -7.30 -3.21 4.82
CA THR A 7 -7.38 -4.66 4.66
C THR A 7 -6.20 -5.19 3.85
N PHE A 8 -6.01 -6.52 3.85
CA PHE A 8 -5.01 -7.17 3.00
C PHE A 8 -5.17 -6.80 1.53
N LYS A 9 -6.39 -6.85 1.01
CA LYS A 9 -6.68 -6.54 -0.39
C LYS A 9 -6.35 -5.09 -0.73
N GLU A 10 -6.70 -4.15 0.14
CA GLU A 10 -6.39 -2.74 -0.06
C GLU A 10 -4.88 -2.48 0.01
N TRP A 11 -4.17 -3.14 0.91
CA TRP A 11 -2.72 -3.09 0.97
C TRP A 11 -2.08 -3.68 -0.30
N GLN A 12 -2.55 -4.84 -0.80
CA GLN A 12 -2.07 -5.40 -2.06
C GLN A 12 -2.30 -4.44 -3.22
N ALA A 13 -3.48 -3.81 -3.28
CA ALA A 13 -3.80 -2.82 -4.29
C ALA A 13 -2.88 -1.59 -4.21
N LEU A 14 -2.55 -1.14 -3.01
CA LEU A 14 -1.60 -0.04 -2.76
C LEU A 14 -0.21 -0.39 -3.29
N VAL A 15 0.30 -1.56 -2.91
CA VAL A 15 1.63 -2.01 -3.32
C VAL A 15 1.69 -2.22 -4.84
N ARG A 16 0.62 -2.74 -5.47
CA ARG A 16 0.52 -2.86 -6.94
C ARG A 16 0.46 -1.51 -7.66
N ALA A 17 -0.12 -0.49 -7.04
CA ALA A 17 -0.24 0.83 -7.64
C ALA A 17 1.09 1.61 -7.66
N PHE A 18 1.91 1.45 -6.62
CA PHE A 18 3.11 2.28 -6.43
C PHE A 18 4.44 1.51 -6.42
N GLY A 19 4.39 0.18 -6.34
CA GLY A 19 5.55 -0.69 -6.40
C GLY A 19 5.72 -1.34 -7.78
N SER A 20 6.95 -1.72 -8.08
CA SER A 20 7.33 -2.44 -9.31
C SER A 20 8.14 -3.70 -8.98
N ASN A 21 8.26 -4.62 -9.95
CA ASN A 21 8.97 -5.90 -9.78
C ASN A 21 8.54 -6.68 -8.53
N LEU A 22 7.22 -6.69 -8.28
CA LEU A 22 6.63 -7.24 -7.07
C LEU A 22 6.67 -8.76 -7.08
N ARG A 23 7.10 -9.36 -5.97
CA ARG A 23 7.05 -10.81 -5.72
C ARG A 23 6.41 -11.08 -4.37
N GLY A 24 5.76 -12.23 -4.24
CA GLY A 24 5.14 -12.65 -2.97
C GLY A 24 3.79 -12.01 -2.66
N LEU A 25 3.06 -11.46 -3.64
CA LEU A 25 1.76 -10.81 -3.39
C LEU A 25 0.70 -11.73 -2.78
N GLY A 26 0.85 -13.05 -2.79
CA GLY A 26 0.00 -14.01 -2.06
C GLY A 26 0.62 -14.55 -0.77
N SER A 27 1.78 -14.05 -0.37
CA SER A 27 2.56 -14.48 0.78
C SER A 27 2.54 -13.42 1.88
N PRO A 28 2.79 -13.78 3.15
CA PRO A 28 3.01 -12.80 4.20
C PRO A 28 4.19 -11.87 3.95
N VAL A 29 5.06 -12.16 2.98
CA VAL A 29 6.21 -11.33 2.63
C VAL A 29 6.11 -10.89 1.18
N VAL A 30 6.09 -9.57 0.97
CA VAL A 30 6.17 -8.95 -0.35
C VAL A 30 7.48 -8.19 -0.49
N VAL A 31 8.16 -8.43 -1.60
CA VAL A 31 9.37 -7.71 -2.00
C VAL A 31 9.14 -7.01 -3.33
N GLY A 32 9.80 -5.88 -3.54
CA GLY A 32 9.71 -5.13 -4.79
C GLY A 32 10.62 -3.92 -4.81
N LYS A 33 10.39 -3.04 -5.79
CA LYS A 33 11.03 -1.73 -5.88
C LYS A 33 9.99 -0.64 -5.69
N ASN A 34 10.32 0.38 -4.90
CA ASN A 34 9.46 1.55 -4.70
C ASN A 34 9.53 2.50 -5.91
N ARG A 35 8.81 3.62 -5.85
CA ARG A 35 8.82 4.64 -6.92
C ARG A 35 10.19 5.23 -7.25
N ARG A 36 11.13 5.18 -6.31
CA ARG A 36 12.51 5.64 -6.50
C ARG A 36 13.43 4.54 -7.05
N GLY A 37 12.89 3.37 -7.39
CA GLY A 37 13.66 2.21 -7.83
C GLY A 37 14.39 1.47 -6.71
N LEU A 38 14.21 1.89 -5.45
CA LEU A 38 14.88 1.28 -4.30
C LEU A 38 14.16 0.01 -3.84
N PRO A 39 14.89 -1.04 -3.47
CA PRO A 39 14.28 -2.27 -2.99
C PRO A 39 13.53 -2.03 -1.67
N PHE A 40 12.40 -2.71 -1.50
CA PHE A 40 11.70 -2.81 -0.23
C PHE A 40 11.24 -4.23 0.03
N THR A 41 11.08 -4.52 1.32
CA THR A 41 10.45 -5.74 1.83
C THR A 41 9.37 -5.31 2.82
N ILE A 42 8.17 -5.87 2.72
CA ILE A 42 7.06 -5.62 3.65
C ILE A 42 6.52 -6.97 4.11
N HIS A 43 6.43 -7.14 5.43
CA HIS A 43 5.79 -8.29 6.05
C HIS A 43 4.37 -7.91 6.44
N TYR A 44 3.41 -8.77 6.16
CA TYR A 44 2.01 -8.55 6.44
C TYR A 44 1.27 -9.86 6.69
N HIS A 45 0.38 -9.89 7.68
CA HIS A 45 -0.43 -11.06 7.98
C HIS A 45 -1.85 -10.91 7.42
N PRO A 46 -2.33 -11.83 6.56
CA PRO A 46 -3.64 -11.72 5.91
C PRO A 46 -4.83 -11.68 6.88
N GLY A 47 -4.65 -12.15 8.11
CA GLY A 47 -5.71 -12.23 9.13
C GLY A 47 -5.99 -10.94 9.91
N ARG A 48 -5.23 -9.84 9.72
CA ARG A 48 -5.44 -8.59 10.48
C ARG A 48 -5.40 -7.36 9.61
N ARG A 49 -6.10 -6.30 9.99
CA ARG A 49 -5.98 -5.00 9.31
C ARG A 49 -4.64 -4.34 9.66
N LEU A 50 -4.09 -3.60 8.70
CA LEU A 50 -3.01 -2.64 8.97
C LEU A 50 -3.58 -1.46 9.75
N ASP A 51 -2.96 -1.12 10.86
CA ASP A 51 -3.29 0.11 11.56
C ASP A 51 -2.68 1.34 10.85
N ARG A 52 -3.01 2.54 11.35
CA ARG A 52 -2.56 3.80 10.76
C ARG A 52 -1.05 3.99 10.78
N ARG A 53 -0.37 3.47 11.81
CA ARG A 53 1.09 3.58 11.95
C ARG A 53 1.76 2.69 10.92
N GLU A 54 1.27 1.47 10.75
CA GLU A 54 1.77 0.55 9.74
C GLU A 54 1.54 1.07 8.31
N VAL A 55 0.36 1.63 8.05
CA VAL A 55 0.09 2.31 6.77
C VAL A 55 1.10 3.43 6.52
N SER A 56 1.38 4.27 7.53
CA SER A 56 2.39 5.33 7.41
C SER A 56 3.78 4.78 7.08
N VAL A 57 4.21 3.68 7.70
CA VAL A 57 5.50 3.03 7.39
C VAL A 57 5.54 2.53 5.95
N ILE A 58 4.44 1.93 5.48
CA ILE A 58 4.35 1.40 4.11
C ILE A 58 4.41 2.52 3.09
N LEU A 59 3.70 3.63 3.30
CA LEU A 59 3.77 4.80 2.43
C LEU A 59 5.20 5.34 2.32
N LYS A 60 5.92 5.43 3.45
CA LYS A 60 7.34 5.82 3.46
C LYS A 60 8.21 4.84 2.64
N ARG A 61 8.02 3.53 2.80
CA ARG A 61 8.77 2.51 2.04
C ARG A 61 8.49 2.59 0.55
N LEU A 62 7.24 2.87 0.16
CA LEU A 62 6.83 3.03 -1.24
C LEU A 62 7.21 4.40 -1.84
N ALA A 63 7.72 5.32 -1.03
CA ALA A 63 7.98 6.70 -1.41
C ALA A 63 6.73 7.40 -1.97
N VAL A 64 5.63 7.30 -1.21
CA VAL A 64 4.32 7.90 -1.52
C VAL A 64 3.95 8.86 -0.40
N THR A 65 3.52 10.07 -0.74
CA THR A 65 3.06 11.04 0.27
C THR A 65 1.66 10.69 0.77
N PRO A 66 1.27 11.12 1.99
CA PRO A 66 -0.11 10.98 2.46
C PRO A 66 -1.15 11.57 1.49
N GLU A 67 -0.81 12.66 0.80
CA GLU A 67 -1.67 13.36 -0.16
C GLU A 67 -1.87 12.54 -1.44
N GLU A 68 -0.79 12.01 -2.02
CA GLU A 68 -0.86 11.12 -3.19
C GLU A 68 -1.63 9.83 -2.85
N PHE A 69 -1.39 9.29 -1.65
CA PHE A 69 -2.17 8.16 -1.16
C PHE A 69 -3.66 8.52 -1.03
N ALA A 70 -3.99 9.70 -0.50
CA ALA A 70 -5.36 10.17 -0.35
C ALA A 70 -6.08 10.26 -1.69
N GLU A 71 -5.42 10.89 -2.68
CA GLU A 71 -5.95 11.04 -4.02
C GLU A 71 -6.21 9.68 -4.66
N TRP A 72 -5.25 8.76 -4.59
CA TRP A 72 -5.42 7.41 -5.11
C TRP A 72 -6.51 6.62 -4.38
N TYR A 73 -6.50 6.61 -3.04
CA TYR A 73 -7.36 5.76 -2.22
C TYR A 73 -8.82 6.25 -2.22
N TYR A 74 -9.04 7.56 -2.05
CA TYR A 74 -10.38 8.15 -2.03
C TYR A 74 -10.88 8.55 -3.42
N GLY A 75 -9.98 8.88 -4.35
CA GLY A 75 -10.34 9.13 -5.76
C GLY A 75 -10.86 7.87 -6.46
N LYS A 76 -10.23 6.70 -6.23
CA LYS A 76 -10.77 5.42 -6.71
C LYS A 76 -12.13 5.06 -6.12
N ARG A 77 -12.38 5.37 -4.84
CA ARG A 77 -13.71 5.17 -4.22
C ARG A 77 -14.80 6.05 -4.82
N ARG A 78 -14.44 7.22 -5.38
CA ARG A 78 -15.40 8.08 -6.11
C ARG A 78 -15.71 7.57 -7.52
N CYS A 79 -14.76 6.94 -8.21
CA CYS A 79 -14.98 6.34 -9.53
C CYS A 79 -15.67 4.97 -9.51
N GLY A 80 -15.81 4.31 -8.36
CA GLY A 80 -16.49 3.01 -8.21
C GLY A 80 -18.03 3.06 -8.20
N ARG A 81 -18.64 4.21 -8.52
CA ARG A 81 -20.07 4.32 -8.90
C ARG A 81 -20.15 4.56 -10.41
N ARG A 82 -19.99 3.51 -11.20
CA ARG A 82 -20.52 3.39 -12.57
C ARG A 82 -20.69 1.92 -12.89
#